data_AF-A0A5M3YPT3-F1
#
_entry.id   AF-A0A5M3YPT3-F1
#
_cell.length_a   1.000
_cell.length_b   1.000
_cell.length_c   1.000
_cell.angle_alpha   90.00
_cell.angle_beta   90.00
_cell.angle_gamma   90.00
#
_symmetry.space_group_name_H-M   'P 1'
#
loop_
_entity.id
_entity.type
_entity.pdbx_description
1 polymer ?
#
loop_
_entity_poly.entity_id
_entity_poly.type
_entity_poly.pdbx_seq_one_letter_code
_entity_poly.pdbx_strand_id
1 'polypeptide(L)'
;MRHVEGKPYYEYHPALLPQSAVKQHIHPLWDAPQTVIDMPLAPEFRTYDRQQPIYETKNPVPLDSFGPAVGLPLGRIVLGRSGDKCSDCNAGFFVHHDNEWDWLRGFLTVAKIRELLEFEDDKGKPIDQFEMPNIRAVHFLLHDHLERGYNSCSTYVTLGKNCLDLVGLPRKFVDRGTVYSSGSG
;
A
#
# COMPACT_ATOMS: atom_id res chain seq x y z
N MET A 1 31.41 -10.71 -31.23
CA MET A 1 30.02 -10.20 -31.14
C MET A 1 29.26 -11.10 -30.18
N ARG A 2 28.96 -10.67 -28.94
CA ARG A 2 28.07 -11.44 -28.06
C ARG A 2 26.65 -11.12 -28.50
N HIS A 3 25.97 -12.07 -29.14
CA HIS A 3 24.52 -12.00 -29.25
C HIS A 3 23.96 -12.10 -27.83
N VAL A 4 23.12 -11.14 -27.43
CA VAL A 4 22.33 -11.24 -26.22
C VAL A 4 21.28 -12.30 -26.49
N GLU A 5 21.41 -13.46 -25.86
CA GLU A 5 20.41 -14.51 -25.91
C GLU A 5 19.17 -14.02 -25.16
N GLY A 6 18.04 -13.89 -25.88
CA GLY A 6 16.78 -13.46 -25.30
C GLY A 6 16.31 -14.46 -24.25
N LYS A 7 16.20 -14.02 -23.00
CA LYS A 7 15.61 -14.84 -21.94
C LYS A 7 14.08 -14.75 -22.02
N PRO A 8 13.35 -15.84 -21.72
CA PRO A 8 11.90 -15.77 -21.60
C PRO A 8 11.51 -14.73 -20.56
N TYR A 9 10.52 -13.91 -20.91
CA TYR A 9 9.94 -12.88 -20.06
C TYR A 9 8.48 -13.24 -19.82
N TYR A 10 8.07 -13.19 -18.56
CA TYR A 10 6.71 -13.51 -18.15
C TYR A 10 5.96 -12.22 -17.84
N GLU A 11 4.87 -12.00 -18.57
CA GLU A 11 3.95 -10.90 -18.33
C GLU A 11 2.75 -11.40 -17.53
N TYR A 12 2.35 -10.62 -16.54
CA TYR A 12 1.15 -10.91 -15.76
C TYR A 12 -0.05 -10.17 -16.38
N HIS A 13 -1.13 -10.91 -16.68
CA HIS A 13 -2.34 -10.36 -17.27
C HIS A 13 -3.57 -10.72 -16.40
N PRO A 14 -4.12 -9.76 -15.62
CA PRO A 14 -5.31 -10.01 -14.82
C PRO A 14 -6.55 -10.09 -15.72
N ALA A 15 -7.35 -11.13 -15.54
CA ALA A 15 -8.64 -11.27 -16.21
C ALA A 15 -9.71 -11.79 -15.23
N LEU A 16 -10.96 -11.42 -15.48
CA LEU A 16 -12.10 -11.96 -14.72
C LEU A 16 -12.49 -13.32 -15.30
N LEU A 17 -12.66 -14.30 -14.42
CA LEU A 17 -13.25 -15.59 -14.74
C LEU A 17 -14.60 -15.70 -14.04
N PRO A 18 -15.65 -16.24 -14.69
CA PRO A 18 -16.90 -16.54 -14.00
C PRO A 18 -16.63 -17.50 -12.83
N GLN A 19 -17.12 -17.20 -11.64
CA GLN A 19 -16.92 -18.06 -10.46
C GLN A 19 -17.43 -19.49 -10.72
N SER A 20 -18.50 -19.63 -11.51
CA SER A 20 -19.07 -20.93 -11.92
C SER A 20 -18.14 -21.76 -12.82
N ALA A 21 -17.10 -21.16 -13.42
CA ALA A 21 -16.11 -21.87 -14.21
C ALA A 21 -15.03 -22.56 -13.35
N VAL A 22 -14.94 -22.23 -12.06
CA VAL A 22 -13.93 -22.77 -11.14
C VAL A 22 -14.62 -23.64 -10.08
N LYS A 23 -14.20 -24.91 -9.98
CA LYS A 23 -14.60 -25.78 -8.87
C LYS A 23 -13.63 -25.57 -7.70
N GLN A 24 -14.15 -25.21 -6.54
CA GLN A 24 -13.35 -25.01 -5.33
C GLN A 24 -13.58 -26.18 -4.36
N HIS A 25 -12.49 -26.72 -3.85
CA HIS A 25 -12.49 -27.78 -2.84
C HIS A 25 -11.59 -27.35 -1.67
N ILE A 26 -11.95 -27.75 -0.45
CA ILE A 26 -11.10 -27.62 0.73
C ILE A 26 -10.45 -28.98 0.98
N HIS A 27 -9.14 -28.97 1.18
CA HIS A 27 -8.37 -30.12 1.63
C HIS A 27 -7.88 -29.86 3.07
N PRO A 28 -8.58 -30.39 4.10
CA PRO A 28 -8.12 -30.28 5.47
C PRO A 28 -6.77 -30.97 5.65
N LEU A 29 -5.82 -30.30 6.31
CA LEU A 29 -4.51 -30.87 6.62
C LEU A 29 -4.46 -31.59 7.98
N TRP A 30 -5.60 -31.64 8.69
CA TRP A 30 -5.77 -32.35 9.95
C TRP A 30 -6.63 -33.61 9.76
N ASP A 31 -6.73 -34.43 10.79
CA ASP A 31 -7.59 -35.62 10.78
C ASP A 31 -9.07 -35.19 10.80
N ALA A 32 -9.60 -34.98 9.61
CA ALA A 32 -10.98 -34.59 9.38
C ALA A 32 -11.78 -35.82 8.92
N PRO A 33 -13.05 -35.97 9.32
CA PRO A 33 -13.92 -37.06 8.85
C PRO A 33 -14.06 -37.11 7.32
N GLN A 34 -13.86 -35.98 6.65
CA GLN A 34 -13.81 -35.85 5.20
C GLN A 34 -12.50 -35.22 4.77
N THR A 35 -11.80 -35.85 3.83
CA THR A 35 -10.50 -35.40 3.30
C THR A 35 -10.63 -34.37 2.18
N VAL A 36 -11.83 -34.24 1.61
CA VAL A 36 -12.18 -33.23 0.61
C VAL A 36 -13.58 -32.71 0.91
N ILE A 37 -13.74 -31.39 0.96
CA ILE A 37 -15.03 -30.73 1.16
C ILE A 37 -15.30 -29.88 -0.09
N ASP A 38 -16.41 -30.15 -0.77
CA ASP A 38 -16.86 -29.34 -1.90
C ASP A 38 -17.36 -27.98 -1.39
N MET A 39 -16.82 -26.88 -1.95
CA MET A 39 -17.31 -25.55 -1.65
C MET A 39 -18.32 -25.12 -2.73
N PRO A 40 -19.62 -25.04 -2.41
CA PRO A 40 -20.61 -24.58 -3.36
C PRO A 40 -20.38 -23.10 -3.68
N LEU A 41 -20.94 -22.65 -4.81
CA LEU A 41 -20.99 -21.23 -5.12
C LEU A 41 -21.71 -20.47 -4.00
N ALA A 42 -21.30 -19.21 -3.80
CA ALA A 42 -22.06 -18.31 -2.93
C ALA A 42 -23.52 -18.23 -3.41
N PRO A 43 -24.49 -18.20 -2.47
CA PRO A 43 -25.91 -18.19 -2.85
C PRO A 43 -26.31 -16.92 -3.60
N GLU A 44 -25.56 -15.83 -3.39
CA GLU A 44 -25.80 -14.53 -4.02
C GLU A 44 -24.50 -13.97 -4.61
N PHE A 45 -24.61 -13.43 -5.82
CA PHE A 45 -23.53 -12.70 -6.48
C PHE A 45 -23.86 -11.21 -6.47
N ARG A 46 -22.86 -10.41 -6.10
CA ARG A 46 -22.95 -8.95 -6.15
C ARG A 46 -21.83 -8.40 -7.02
N THR A 47 -22.22 -7.57 -7.98
CA THR A 47 -21.26 -6.75 -8.72
C THR A 47 -20.92 -5.54 -7.85
N TYR A 48 -19.62 -5.28 -7.71
CA TYR A 48 -19.10 -4.07 -7.10
C TYR A 48 -18.52 -3.18 -8.18
N ASP A 49 -18.60 -1.86 -7.97
CA ASP A 49 -17.91 -0.93 -8.83
C ASP A 49 -16.40 -1.20 -8.78
N ARG A 50 -15.76 -1.10 -9.94
CA ARG A 50 -14.32 -1.33 -10.07
C ARG A 50 -13.52 -0.32 -9.25
N GLN A 51 -13.99 0.92 -9.21
CA GLN A 51 -13.33 2.02 -8.50
C GLN A 51 -14.05 2.29 -7.19
N GLN A 52 -13.28 2.38 -6.10
CA GLN A 52 -13.81 2.89 -4.83
C GLN A 52 -13.97 4.42 -4.90
N PRO A 53 -14.95 5.01 -4.20
CA PRO A 53 -15.08 6.46 -4.13
C PRO A 53 -13.82 7.08 -3.53
N ILE A 54 -13.23 8.05 -4.22
CA ILE A 54 -12.12 8.86 -3.70
C ILE A 54 -12.70 9.80 -2.65
N TYR A 55 -12.08 9.87 -1.47
CA TYR A 55 -12.47 10.79 -0.42
C TYR A 55 -11.24 11.41 0.23
N GLU A 56 -11.41 12.65 0.70
CA GLU A 56 -10.44 13.30 1.56
C GLU A 56 -10.67 12.94 3.02
N THR A 57 -9.61 13.04 3.80
CA THR A 57 -9.59 12.85 5.25
C THR A 57 -10.76 13.58 5.92
N LYS A 58 -11.63 12.84 6.62
CA LYS A 58 -12.80 13.42 7.29
C LYS A 58 -12.36 14.17 8.54
N ASN A 59 -12.82 15.42 8.69
CA ASN A 59 -12.49 16.28 9.85
C ASN A 59 -10.98 16.30 10.16
N PRO A 60 -10.14 16.83 9.25
CA PRO A 60 -8.70 16.87 9.46
C PRO A 60 -8.37 17.83 10.61
N VAL A 61 -7.43 17.42 11.46
CA VAL A 61 -6.88 18.29 12.51
C VAL A 61 -5.82 19.20 11.87
N PRO A 62 -5.84 20.53 12.09
CA PRO A 62 -4.84 21.43 11.53
C PRO A 62 -3.41 20.99 11.88
N LEU A 63 -2.53 20.93 10.88
CA LEU A 63 -1.17 20.38 11.07
C LEU A 63 -0.31 21.21 12.03
N ASP A 64 -0.55 22.51 12.13
CA ASP A 64 0.09 23.45 13.05
C ASP A 64 -0.30 23.22 14.52
N SER A 65 -1.46 22.63 14.79
CA SER A 65 -1.91 22.27 16.15
C SER A 65 -1.08 21.17 16.80
N PHE A 66 -0.24 20.47 16.03
CA PHE A 66 0.64 19.43 16.57
C PHE A 66 1.93 19.97 17.19
N GLY A 67 2.15 21.30 17.14
CA GLY A 67 3.32 21.96 17.71
C GLY A 67 4.48 22.09 16.72
N PRO A 68 5.67 22.54 17.19
CA PRO A 68 6.83 22.75 16.31
C PRO A 68 7.22 21.49 15.55
N ALA A 69 7.51 21.63 14.25
CA ALA A 69 7.99 20.55 13.40
C ALA A 69 9.53 20.55 13.31
N VAL A 70 10.12 19.36 13.16
CA VAL A 70 11.54 19.15 12.88
C VAL A 70 11.72 18.36 11.59
N GLY A 71 12.68 18.77 10.77
CA GLY A 71 13.00 18.08 9.51
C GLY A 71 13.71 16.76 9.77
N LEU A 72 13.01 15.65 9.58
CA LEU A 72 13.51 14.30 9.81
C LEU A 72 12.88 13.30 8.83
N PRO A 73 13.51 12.14 8.56
CA PRO A 73 12.92 11.11 7.69
C PRO A 73 11.55 10.67 8.21
N LEU A 74 10.55 10.55 7.34
CA LEU A 74 9.19 10.12 7.72
C LEU A 74 9.20 8.82 8.55
N GLY A 75 10.10 7.90 8.17
CA GLY A 75 10.33 6.61 8.84
C GLY A 75 10.82 6.70 10.29
N ARG A 76 11.05 7.89 10.85
CA ARG A 76 11.42 8.04 12.26
C ARG A 76 10.26 7.72 13.20
N ILE A 77 9.03 8.04 12.83
CA ILE A 77 7.84 7.79 13.64
C ILE A 77 6.78 6.97 12.90
N VAL A 78 6.86 6.89 11.57
CA VAL A 78 5.90 6.17 10.72
C VAL A 78 6.51 4.87 10.23
N LEU A 79 5.79 3.77 10.42
CA LEU A 79 6.14 2.48 9.82
C LEU A 79 5.49 2.37 8.44
N GLY A 80 6.21 1.75 7.50
CA GLY A 80 5.76 1.58 6.12
C GLY A 80 5.78 0.12 5.70
N ARG A 81 4.75 -0.30 4.97
CA ARG A 81 4.70 -1.58 4.25
C ARG A 81 4.20 -1.33 2.85
N SER A 82 4.74 -2.09 1.91
CA SER A 82 4.32 -2.01 0.54
C SER A 82 4.36 -3.38 -0.14
N GLY A 83 3.66 -3.48 -1.25
CA GLY A 83 3.60 -4.68 -2.06
C GLY A 83 2.99 -4.41 -3.43
N ASP A 84 3.35 -5.23 -4.40
CA ASP A 84 2.77 -5.22 -5.73
C ASP A 84 1.41 -5.96 -5.72
N LYS A 85 0.52 -5.52 -6.60
CA LYS A 85 -0.72 -6.21 -6.94
C LYS A 85 -0.93 -6.08 -8.44
N CYS A 86 -0.32 -6.98 -9.22
CA CYS A 86 -0.25 -6.80 -10.67
C CYS A 86 0.49 -5.50 -11.01
N SER A 87 -0.17 -4.62 -11.75
CA SER A 87 0.30 -3.32 -12.21
C SER A 87 0.14 -2.26 -11.12
N ASP A 88 -0.61 -2.56 -10.05
CA ASP A 88 -0.87 -1.62 -8.98
C ASP A 88 0.16 -1.76 -7.85
N CYS A 89 0.45 -0.65 -7.18
CA CYS A 89 1.32 -0.60 -6.01
C CYS A 89 0.52 -0.27 -4.75
N ASN A 90 0.67 -1.09 -3.71
CA ASN A 90 0.12 -0.85 -2.39
C ASN A 90 1.17 -0.19 -1.50
N ALA A 91 0.81 0.90 -0.83
CA ALA A 91 1.65 1.60 0.13
C ALA A 91 0.87 1.94 1.40
N GLY A 92 1.14 1.20 2.48
CA GLY A 92 0.51 1.38 3.79
C GLY A 92 1.46 2.02 4.78
N PHE A 93 0.96 3.03 5.51
CA PHE A 93 1.68 3.77 6.53
C PHE A 93 0.94 3.66 7.87
N PHE A 94 1.64 3.40 8.95
CA PHE A 94 1.04 3.17 10.27
C PHE A 94 1.88 3.76 11.40
N VAL A 95 1.20 4.17 12.47
CA VAL A 95 1.78 4.81 13.65
C VAL A 95 1.25 4.15 14.93
N HIS A 96 1.90 4.41 16.06
CA HIS A 96 1.58 3.71 17.30
C HIS A 96 0.47 4.38 18.12
N HIS A 97 0.24 5.69 17.93
CA HIS A 97 -0.66 6.45 18.80
C HIS A 97 -1.78 7.16 18.03
N ASP A 98 -2.93 7.36 18.67
CA ASP A 98 -4.11 7.98 18.02
C ASP A 98 -3.83 9.41 17.57
N ASN A 99 -3.08 10.19 18.37
CA ASN A 99 -2.72 11.56 18.02
C ASN A 99 -1.69 11.65 16.89
N GLU A 100 -0.85 10.62 16.72
CA GLU A 100 0.02 10.50 15.54
C GLU A 100 -0.81 10.12 14.31
N TRP A 101 -1.85 9.30 14.49
CA TRP A 101 -2.74 8.90 13.40
C TRP A 101 -3.56 10.08 12.89
N ASP A 102 -4.07 10.92 13.79
CA ASP A 102 -4.73 12.19 13.42
C ASP A 102 -3.83 13.12 12.63
N TRP A 103 -2.55 13.20 12.99
CA TRP A 103 -1.55 13.93 12.19
C TRP A 103 -1.29 13.23 10.85
N LEU A 104 -1.09 11.91 10.86
CA LEU A 104 -0.71 11.13 9.69
C LEU A 104 -1.76 11.24 8.58
N ARG A 105 -3.05 11.07 8.92
CA ARG A 105 -4.16 11.19 7.95
C ARG A 105 -4.37 12.61 7.44
N GLY A 106 -4.00 13.64 8.21
CA GLY A 106 -4.02 15.03 7.75
C GLY A 106 -2.80 15.40 6.90
N PHE A 107 -1.65 14.77 7.17
CA PHE A 107 -0.38 15.05 6.51
C PHE A 107 -0.22 14.27 5.19
N LEU A 108 -0.45 12.95 5.22
CA LEU A 108 -0.41 12.09 4.05
C LEU A 108 -1.76 12.13 3.33
N THR A 109 -1.92 13.12 2.47
CA THR A 109 -3.00 13.17 1.47
C THR A 109 -2.52 12.59 0.15
N VAL A 110 -3.44 12.34 -0.79
CA VAL A 110 -3.07 11.97 -2.17
C VAL A 110 -2.12 13.00 -2.78
N ALA A 111 -2.36 14.30 -2.58
CA ALA A 111 -1.47 15.35 -3.07
C ALA A 111 -0.06 15.25 -2.45
N LYS A 112 0.04 14.95 -1.15
CA LYS A 112 1.33 14.76 -0.49
C LYS A 112 2.06 13.52 -0.99
N ILE A 113 1.34 12.42 -1.23
CA ILE A 113 1.93 11.21 -1.84
C ILE A 113 2.50 11.52 -3.23
N ARG A 114 1.78 12.29 -4.06
CA ARG A 114 2.31 12.72 -5.37
C ARG A 114 3.58 13.56 -5.26
N GLU A 115 3.63 14.47 -4.30
CA GLU A 115 4.84 15.24 -4.00
C GLU A 115 6.02 14.32 -3.62
N LEU A 116 5.76 13.31 -2.77
CA LEU A 116 6.76 12.37 -2.28
C LEU A 116 7.19 11.28 -3.29
N LEU A 117 6.40 11.05 -4.34
CA LEU A 117 6.80 10.18 -5.46
C LEU A 117 7.75 10.90 -6.43
N GLU A 118 7.88 12.22 -6.29
CA GLU A 118 8.63 13.07 -7.23
C GLU A 118 8.10 12.98 -8.69
N PHE A 119 8.62 13.85 -9.56
CA PHE A 119 8.12 13.97 -10.94
C PHE A 119 8.41 12.72 -11.80
N GLU A 120 9.48 11.98 -11.49
CA GLU A 120 9.86 10.83 -12.31
C GLU A 120 8.95 9.61 -12.09
N ASP A 121 8.40 9.42 -10.88
CA ASP A 121 7.53 8.27 -10.59
C ASP A 121 6.03 8.61 -10.60
N ASP A 122 5.62 9.87 -10.38
CA ASP A 122 4.21 10.25 -10.58
C ASP A 122 3.85 10.43 -12.07
N LYS A 123 3.23 9.39 -12.65
CA LYS A 123 2.71 9.40 -14.03
C LYS A 123 1.29 9.98 -14.16
N GLY A 124 0.76 10.63 -13.13
CA GLY A 124 -0.60 11.19 -13.13
C GLY A 124 -1.70 10.13 -13.10
N LYS A 125 -1.36 8.89 -12.72
CA LYS A 125 -2.32 7.79 -12.60
C LYS A 125 -3.20 7.95 -11.36
N PRO A 126 -4.40 7.32 -11.31
CA PRO A 126 -5.26 7.37 -10.13
C PRO A 126 -4.56 6.84 -8.88
N ILE A 127 -4.84 7.45 -7.73
CA ILE A 127 -4.37 7.01 -6.42
C ILE A 127 -5.58 6.99 -5.49
N ASP A 128 -5.89 5.83 -4.90
CA ASP A 128 -6.90 5.73 -3.87
C ASP A 128 -6.27 5.87 -2.48
N GLN A 129 -6.99 6.48 -1.54
CA GLN A 129 -6.60 6.62 -0.14
C GLN A 129 -7.61 5.87 0.76
N PHE A 130 -7.09 5.12 1.73
CA PHE A 130 -7.88 4.37 2.70
C PHE A 130 -7.39 4.65 4.12
N GLU A 131 -8.29 5.16 4.97
CA GLU A 131 -8.03 5.30 6.40
C GLU A 131 -8.48 4.06 7.16
N MET A 132 -7.63 3.53 8.04
CA MET A 132 -7.91 2.34 8.84
C MET A 132 -7.75 2.67 10.34
N PRO A 133 -8.79 3.25 10.99
CA PRO A 133 -8.69 3.78 12.35
C PRO A 133 -8.24 2.74 13.38
N ASN A 134 -8.77 1.51 13.28
CA ASN A 134 -8.52 0.46 14.26
C ASN A 134 -7.08 -0.06 14.28
N ILE A 135 -6.29 0.25 13.24
CA ILE A 135 -4.87 -0.09 13.16
C ILE A 135 -3.99 1.15 12.92
N ARG A 136 -4.56 2.35 13.05
CA ARG A 136 -3.86 3.64 12.90
C ARG A 136 -3.08 3.75 11.59
N ALA A 137 -3.69 3.27 10.50
CA ALA A 137 -3.05 3.25 9.20
C ALA A 137 -3.73 4.18 8.18
N VAL A 138 -2.92 4.66 7.25
CA VAL A 138 -3.36 5.30 6.00
C VAL A 138 -2.71 4.52 4.87
N HIS A 139 -3.52 4.03 3.93
CA HIS A 139 -3.09 3.16 2.84
C HIS A 139 -3.40 3.78 1.50
N PHE A 140 -2.49 3.62 0.56
CA PHE A 140 -2.62 4.10 -0.80
C PHE A 140 -2.54 2.96 -1.80
N LEU A 141 -3.42 3.00 -2.80
CA LEU A 141 -3.36 2.14 -3.98
C LEU A 141 -3.02 3.02 -5.18
N LEU A 142 -1.79 2.88 -5.69
CA LEU A 142 -1.32 3.59 -6.87
C LEU A 142 -1.61 2.71 -8.09
N HIS A 143 -2.57 3.14 -8.91
CA HIS A 143 -3.04 2.36 -10.05
C HIS A 143 -2.02 2.38 -11.19
N ASP A 144 -1.78 1.23 -11.81
CA ASP A 144 -0.87 1.05 -12.95
C ASP A 144 0.56 1.62 -12.74
N HIS A 145 1.00 1.75 -11.50
CA HIS A 145 2.30 2.32 -11.15
C HIS A 145 3.47 1.39 -11.47
N LEU A 146 3.22 0.08 -11.52
CA LEU A 146 4.22 -0.95 -11.79
C LEU A 146 4.18 -1.46 -13.24
N GLU A 147 3.55 -0.70 -14.15
CA GLU A 147 3.39 -1.06 -15.56
C GLU A 147 2.77 -2.46 -15.75
N ARG A 148 3.56 -3.46 -16.14
CA ARG A 148 3.13 -4.85 -16.39
C ARG A 148 3.44 -5.80 -15.21
N GLY A 149 3.73 -5.23 -14.05
CA GLY A 149 4.03 -5.91 -12.80
C GLY A 149 5.49 -5.84 -12.40
N TYR A 150 5.79 -6.35 -11.20
CA TYR A 150 7.12 -6.21 -10.58
C TYR A 150 8.29 -6.69 -11.45
N ASN A 151 8.15 -7.85 -12.11
CA ASN A 151 9.18 -8.43 -12.98
C ASN A 151 9.40 -7.66 -14.30
N SER A 152 8.58 -6.63 -14.51
CA SER A 152 8.26 -6.06 -15.80
C SER A 152 8.27 -4.53 -15.78
N CYS A 153 8.47 -3.94 -14.60
CA CYS A 153 8.47 -2.51 -14.36
C CYS A 153 9.84 -1.93 -14.68
N SER A 154 9.86 -0.78 -15.36
CA SER A 154 11.10 -0.09 -15.72
C SER A 154 11.54 0.98 -14.71
N THR A 155 10.70 1.27 -13.71
CA THR A 155 10.94 2.33 -12.73
C THR A 155 11.73 1.83 -11.52
N TYR A 156 12.37 2.76 -10.80
CA TYR A 156 13.18 2.45 -9.61
C TYR A 156 12.32 2.19 -8.36
N VAL A 157 11.07 2.65 -8.35
CA VAL A 157 10.16 2.58 -7.19
C VAL A 157 9.20 1.40 -7.33
N THR A 158 9.75 0.21 -7.53
CA THR A 158 8.98 -1.02 -7.74
C THR A 158 8.16 -1.45 -6.52
N LEU A 159 8.36 -0.81 -5.36
CA LEU A 159 7.68 -1.12 -4.11
C LEU A 159 7.18 0.12 -3.37
N GLY A 160 7.14 1.34 -3.93
CA GLY A 160 6.63 2.52 -3.19
C GLY A 160 7.38 2.84 -1.88
N LYS A 161 8.61 2.35 -1.70
CA LYS A 161 9.38 2.43 -0.44
C LYS A 161 10.22 3.71 -0.31
N ASN A 162 10.33 4.50 -1.36
CA ASN A 162 11.29 5.61 -1.39
C ASN A 162 10.77 6.93 -0.80
N CYS A 163 9.52 7.01 -0.33
CA CYS A 163 8.96 8.22 0.26
C CYS A 163 9.44 8.51 1.71
N LEU A 164 10.70 8.21 2.05
CA LEU A 164 11.28 8.38 3.39
C LEU A 164 12.12 9.65 3.53
N ASP A 165 11.94 10.62 2.63
CA ASP A 165 12.65 11.89 2.64
C ASP A 165 12.38 12.71 3.90
N LEU A 166 13.18 13.76 4.07
CA LEU A 166 13.08 14.70 5.17
C LEU A 166 11.75 15.45 5.09
N VAL A 167 10.90 15.22 6.09
CA VAL A 167 9.60 15.90 6.24
C VAL A 167 9.53 16.59 7.59
N GLY A 168 8.60 17.56 7.73
CA GLY A 168 8.32 18.21 9.00
C GLY A 168 7.56 17.30 9.96
N LEU A 169 8.26 16.63 10.87
CA LEU A 169 7.65 15.80 11.92
C LEU A 169 7.39 16.62 13.18
N PRO A 170 6.19 16.55 13.80
CA PRO A 170 5.94 17.20 15.08
C PRO A 170 6.92 16.73 16.15
N ARG A 171 7.61 17.68 16.79
CA ARG A 171 8.71 17.42 17.73
C ARG A 171 8.28 16.49 18.88
N LYS A 172 7.07 16.69 19.38
CA LYS A 172 6.47 15.87 20.46
C LYS A 172 6.34 14.38 20.11
N PHE A 173 6.21 14.03 18.82
CA PHE A 173 6.15 12.63 18.39
C PHE A 173 7.55 12.02 18.31
N VAL A 174 8.51 12.79 17.81
CA VAL A 174 9.92 12.37 17.74
C VAL A 174 10.48 12.15 19.14
N ASP A 175 10.19 13.06 20.07
CA ASP A 175 10.67 12.98 21.46
C ASP A 175 10.04 11.80 22.23
N ARG A 176 8.86 11.32 21.80
CA ARG A 176 8.18 10.16 22.40
C ARG A 176 8.92 8.85 22.12
N GLY A 177 9.52 8.73 20.94
CA GLY A 177 10.24 7.54 20.54
C GLY A 177 10.27 7.38 19.03
N THR A 178 11.19 6.54 18.55
CA THR A 178 11.31 6.22 17.13
C THR A 178 11.01 4.76 16.89
N VAL A 179 10.44 4.44 15.73
CA VAL A 179 10.09 3.07 15.31
C VAL A 179 11.30 2.20 14.93
N TYR A 180 12.51 2.66 15.23
CA TYR A 180 13.75 1.88 15.08
C TYR A 180 13.98 0.99 16.31
N SER A 181 13.94 -0.33 16.11
CA SER A 181 14.62 -1.30 17.00
C SER A 181 15.52 -2.24 16.19
N SER A 182 16.80 -2.30 16.62
CA SER A 182 17.91 -3.21 16.30
C SER A 182 18.60 -3.17 14.92
N GLY A 183 19.85 -2.70 14.92
CA GLY A 183 20.98 -3.56 14.54
C GLY A 183 21.55 -3.41 13.13
N SER A 184 22.50 -2.49 12.96
CA SER A 184 23.71 -2.80 12.21
C SER A 184 24.43 -3.97 12.89
N GLY A 185 24.58 -5.08 12.16
CA GLY A 185 25.38 -6.25 12.50
C GLY A 185 25.64 -7.04 11.23
#